data_AF-A0A946FJW3-F1
#
_entry.id   AF-A0A946FJW3-F1
#
_cell.length_a   1.000
_cell.length_b   1.000
_cell.length_c   1.000
_cell.angle_alpha   90.00
_cell.angle_beta   90.00
_cell.angle_gamma   90.00
#
_symmetry.space_group_name_H-M   'P 1'
#
loop_
_entity.id
_entity.type
_entity.pdbx_description
1 polymer ?
#
loop_
_entity_poly.entity_id
_entity_poly.type
_entity_poly.pdbx_seq_one_letter_code
_entity_poly.pdbx_strand_id
1 'polypeptide(L)'
;MSLRMRPLGDALGVEIIGIDLATSVSKQDIETLQTTLADRLVMVIRDQSLDPTELLAALRLFGETMPQHLSDMLMPGHPEIAVLDSRKAPKGSDGRVM
;
A
#
# COMPACT_ATOMS: atom_id res chain seq x y z
N MET A 1 -6.74 -7.75 -19.86
CA MET A 1 -5.27 -7.78 -19.71
C MET A 1 -4.93 -8.82 -18.66
N SER A 2 -3.79 -9.52 -18.78
CA SER A 2 -3.41 -10.55 -17.81
C SER A 2 -2.55 -9.98 -16.69
N LEU A 3 -2.86 -10.37 -15.45
CA LEU A 3 -2.06 -10.13 -14.26
C LEU A 3 -0.68 -10.78 -14.44
N ARG A 4 0.40 -10.02 -14.26
CA ARG A 4 1.79 -10.52 -14.32
C ARG A 4 2.49 -10.30 -12.98
N MET A 5 3.31 -11.28 -12.61
CA MET A 5 4.07 -11.27 -11.37
C MET A 5 5.56 -11.44 -11.64
N ARG A 6 6.38 -10.57 -11.08
CA ARG A 6 7.84 -10.64 -11.19
C ARG A 6 8.46 -10.65 -9.79
N PRO A 7 9.18 -11.71 -9.39
CA PRO A 7 9.89 -11.73 -8.12
C PRO A 7 10.88 -10.54 -8.02
N LEU A 8 10.96 -9.93 -6.83
CA LEU A 8 11.92 -8.85 -6.56
C LEU A 8 13.22 -9.35 -5.94
N GLY A 9 13.20 -10.55 -5.37
CA GLY A 9 14.36 -11.26 -4.85
C GLY A 9 14.03 -12.72 -4.55
N ASP A 10 15.05 -13.47 -4.13
CA ASP A 10 14.92 -14.90 -3.89
C ASP A 10 14.09 -15.21 -2.63
N ALA A 11 14.27 -14.40 -1.58
CA ALA A 11 13.67 -14.64 -0.27
C ALA A 11 12.27 -14.03 -0.11
N LEU A 12 12.03 -12.84 -0.68
CA LEU A 12 10.78 -12.09 -0.52
C LEU A 12 10.59 -11.10 -1.66
N GLY A 13 9.38 -10.57 -1.77
CA GLY A 13 9.05 -9.48 -2.67
C GLY A 13 8.53 -9.98 -4.02
N VAL A 14 7.44 -9.36 -4.46
CA VAL A 14 6.89 -9.52 -5.80
C VAL A 14 6.43 -8.18 -6.34
N GLU A 15 6.59 -8.00 -7.64
CA GLU A 15 6.00 -6.90 -8.38
C GLU A 15 4.80 -7.41 -9.18
N ILE A 16 3.70 -6.68 -9.10
CA ILE A 16 2.44 -6.94 -9.79
C ILE A 16 2.25 -5.89 -10.89
N ILE A 17 1.93 -6.36 -12.10
CA ILE A 17 1.78 -5.54 -13.30
C ILE A 17 0.47 -5.91 -14.01
N GLY A 18 -0.21 -4.89 -14.56
CA GLY A 18 -1.39 -5.10 -15.41
C GLY A 18 -2.72 -5.12 -14.65
N ILE A 19 -2.75 -4.52 -13.45
CA ILE A 19 -3.93 -4.32 -12.63
C ILE A 19 -4.03 -2.85 -12.23
N ASP A 20 -5.25 -2.34 -12.12
CA ASP A 20 -5.56 -0.99 -11.64
C ASP A 20 -6.54 -1.09 -10.47
N LEU A 21 -6.07 -0.73 -9.27
CA LEU A 21 -6.83 -0.82 -8.04
C LEU A 21 -7.84 0.32 -7.87
N ALA A 22 -7.78 1.37 -8.70
CA ALA A 22 -8.82 2.41 -8.75
C ALA A 22 -10.13 1.88 -9.37
N THR A 23 -10.07 0.73 -10.05
CA THR A 23 -11.21 0.12 -10.74
C THR A 23 -11.71 -1.14 -10.03
N SER A 24 -12.82 -1.70 -10.50
CA SER A 24 -13.33 -2.96 -9.98
C SER A 24 -12.36 -4.11 -10.25
N VAL A 25 -11.78 -4.67 -9.19
CA VAL A 25 -10.93 -5.85 -9.25
C VAL A 25 -11.79 -7.12 -9.13
N SER A 26 -11.49 -8.14 -9.94
CA SER A 26 -12.22 -9.40 -9.90
C SER A 26 -11.93 -10.17 -8.61
N LYS A 27 -12.88 -10.99 -8.12
CA LYS A 27 -12.67 -11.83 -6.93
C LYS A 27 -11.46 -12.76 -7.09
N GLN A 28 -11.29 -13.33 -8.28
CA GLN A 28 -10.17 -14.21 -8.60
C GLN A 28 -8.83 -13.48 -8.51
N ASP A 29 -8.75 -12.25 -9.00
CA ASP A 29 -7.53 -11.45 -8.89
C ASP A 29 -7.26 -11.07 -7.42
N ILE A 30 -8.29 -10.72 -6.65
CA ILE A 30 -8.15 -10.42 -5.21
C ILE A 30 -7.57 -11.63 -4.45
N GLU A 31 -8.15 -12.82 -4.62
CA GLU A 31 -7.65 -14.07 -3.99
C GLU A 31 -6.20 -14.37 -4.39
N THR A 32 -5.88 -14.13 -5.67
CA THR A 32 -4.53 -14.28 -6.20
C THR A 32 -3.56 -13.29 -5.54
N LEU A 33 -3.93 -12.02 -5.40
CA LEU A 33 -3.12 -11.00 -4.73
C LEU A 33 -2.92 -11.31 -3.24
N GLN A 34 -3.97 -11.69 -2.52
CA GLN A 34 -3.89 -12.03 -1.10
C GLN A 34 -2.95 -13.22 -0.85
N THR A 35 -3.11 -14.29 -1.64
CA THR A 35 -2.24 -15.48 -1.55
C THR A 35 -0.79 -15.11 -1.85
N THR A 36 -0.57 -14.33 -2.91
CA THR A 36 0.78 -13.92 -3.31
C THR A 36 1.42 -13.03 -2.24
N LEU A 37 0.66 -12.13 -1.60
CA LEU A 37 1.15 -11.31 -0.51
C LEU A 37 1.56 -12.16 0.69
N ALA A 38 0.77 -13.18 1.05
CA ALA A 38 1.09 -14.12 2.12
C ALA A 38 2.39 -14.90 1.83
N ASP A 39 2.59 -15.34 0.58
CA ASP A 39 3.77 -16.12 0.17
C ASP A 39 5.03 -15.26 0.02
N ARG A 40 4.90 -14.02 -0.48
CA ARG A 40 6.02 -13.16 -0.86
C ARG A 40 6.32 -12.07 0.14
N LEU A 41 5.47 -11.87 1.15
CA LEU A 41 5.58 -10.94 2.28
C LEU A 41 5.54 -9.44 1.90
N VAL A 42 6.09 -9.08 0.73
CA VAL A 42 6.14 -7.71 0.21
C VAL A 42 5.60 -7.73 -1.21
N MET A 43 4.70 -6.81 -1.51
CA MET A 43 4.09 -6.65 -2.82
C MET A 43 4.22 -5.21 -3.30
N VAL A 44 4.69 -5.03 -4.53
CA VAL A 44 4.74 -3.73 -5.21
C VAL A 44 3.77 -3.77 -6.38
N ILE A 45 2.77 -2.90 -6.38
CA ILE A 45 1.81 -2.78 -7.49
C ILE A 45 2.16 -1.51 -8.27
N ARG A 46 2.55 -1.67 -9.54
CA ARG A 46 3.04 -0.56 -10.37
C ARG A 46 1.90 0.25 -10.97
N ASP A 47 2.22 1.47 -11.38
CA ASP A 47 1.36 2.36 -12.17
C ASP A 47 0.00 2.71 -11.52
N GLN A 48 -0.02 2.78 -10.18
CA GLN A 48 -1.20 3.18 -9.43
C GLN A 48 -1.20 4.70 -9.20
N SER A 49 -2.27 5.37 -9.63
CA SER A 49 -2.55 6.77 -9.29
C SER A 49 -3.86 6.79 -8.52
N LEU A 50 -3.76 6.77 -7.18
CA LEU A 50 -4.91 6.65 -6.29
C LEU A 50 -5.10 7.95 -5.50
N ASP A 51 -6.34 8.43 -5.44
CA ASP A 51 -6.74 9.39 -4.42
C ASP A 51 -6.84 8.72 -3.03
N PRO A 52 -6.97 9.49 -1.93
CA PRO A 52 -7.04 8.92 -0.59
C PRO A 52 -8.19 7.91 -0.36
N THR A 53 -9.34 8.12 -1.00
CA THR A 53 -10.51 7.23 -0.91
C THR A 53 -10.24 5.94 -1.68
N GLU A 54 -9.68 6.06 -2.88
CA GLU A 54 -9.27 4.92 -3.71
C GLU A 54 -8.17 4.09 -3.03
N LEU A 55 -7.21 4.74 -2.37
CA LEU A 55 -6.18 4.06 -1.57
C LEU A 55 -6.80 3.22 -0.46
N LEU A 56 -7.76 3.76 0.29
CA LEU A 56 -8.45 2.98 1.34
C LEU A 56 -9.27 1.83 0.75
N ALA A 57 -9.95 2.05 -0.38
CA ALA A 57 -10.68 0.99 -1.08
C ALA A 57 -9.74 -0.13 -1.55
N ALA A 58 -8.58 0.22 -2.11
CA ALA A 58 -7.55 -0.71 -2.54
C ALA A 58 -6.97 -1.52 -1.36
N LEU A 59 -6.68 -0.87 -0.23
CA LEU A 59 -6.18 -1.54 0.97
C LEU A 59 -7.22 -2.50 1.56
N ARG A 60 -8.51 -2.18 1.45
CA ARG A 60 -9.61 -3.03 1.92
C ARG A 60 -9.73 -4.35 1.15
N LEU A 61 -9.13 -4.45 -0.04
CA LEU A 61 -9.01 -5.72 -0.76
C LEU A 61 -8.15 -6.75 -0.01
N PHE A 62 -7.31 -6.30 0.94
CA PHE A 62 -6.41 -7.15 1.71
C PHE A 62 -6.87 -7.38 3.15
N GLY A 63 -7.99 -6.79 3.57
CA GLY A 63 -8.53 -6.91 4.93
C GLY A 63 -9.10 -5.59 5.46
N GLU A 64 -9.57 -5.58 6.70
CA GLU A 64 -10.12 -4.37 7.30
C GLU A 64 -9.02 -3.35 7.62
N THR A 65 -9.21 -2.10 7.19
CA THR A 65 -8.32 -0.99 7.52
C THR A 65 -8.48 -0.60 8.98
N MET A 66 -7.38 -0.54 9.72
CA MET A 66 -7.37 -0.07 11.11
C MET A 66 -7.13 1.44 11.19
N PRO A 67 -7.66 2.13 12.22
CA PRO A 67 -7.30 3.51 12.49
C PRO A 67 -5.78 3.68 12.68
N GLN A 68 -5.23 4.78 12.19
CA GLN A 68 -3.81 5.07 12.37
C GLN A 68 -3.56 5.64 13.77
N HIS A 69 -2.62 5.04 14.50
CA HIS A 69 -2.26 5.47 15.87
C HIS A 69 -1.28 6.66 15.90
N LEU A 70 -0.69 7.02 14.75
CA LEU A 70 0.18 8.20 14.62
C LEU A 70 -0.67 9.47 14.45
N SER A 71 -1.34 9.87 15.54
CA SER A 71 -2.33 10.96 15.57
C SER A 71 -1.83 12.27 14.95
N ASP A 72 -0.53 12.58 15.07
CA ASP A 72 0.06 13.82 14.57
C ASP A 72 0.33 13.81 13.05
N MET A 73 0.17 12.65 12.40
CA MET A 73 0.47 12.45 10.97
C MET A 73 -0.79 12.12 10.16
N LEU A 74 -1.98 12.21 10.76
CA LEU A 74 -3.22 11.84 10.07
C LEU A 74 -3.55 12.79 8.93
N MET A 75 -4.04 12.22 7.83
CA MET A 75 -4.57 12.99 6.71
C MET A 75 -5.92 13.63 7.09
N PRO A 76 -6.09 14.95 6.90
CA PRO A 76 -7.39 15.58 7.09
C PRO A 76 -8.45 14.96 6.18
N GLY A 77 -9.56 14.50 6.76
CA GLY A 77 -10.65 13.83 6.04
C GLY A 77 -10.51 12.31 5.91
N HIS A 78 -9.32 11.76 6.17
CA HIS A 78 -9.01 10.32 6.03
C HIS A 78 -8.11 9.85 7.19
N PRO A 79 -8.65 9.74 8.43
CA PRO A 79 -7.88 9.42 9.63
C PRO A 79 -7.26 8.00 9.64
N GLU A 80 -7.62 7.14 8.70
CA GLU A 80 -6.97 5.85 8.46
C GLU A 80 -5.65 5.97 7.66
N ILE A 81 -5.30 7.18 7.20
CA ILE A 81 -4.09 7.43 6.40
C ILE A 81 -3.12 8.29 7.19
N ALA A 82 -1.89 7.80 7.35
CA ALA A 82 -0.77 8.58 7.85
C ALA A 82 0.03 9.19 6.68
N VAL A 83 0.27 10.49 6.73
CA VAL A 83 1.04 11.23 5.72
C VAL A 83 2.52 11.17 6.06
N LEU A 84 3.28 10.36 5.31
CA LEU A 84 4.73 10.29 5.43
C LEU A 84 5.37 11.38 4.56
N ASP A 85 5.81 12.48 5.18
CA ASP A 85 6.51 13.58 4.52
C ASP A 85 7.87 13.86 5.21
N SER A 86 8.97 13.43 4.58
CA SER A 86 10.32 13.59 5.11
C SER A 86 10.72 15.05 5.38
N ARG A 87 10.04 16.04 4.77
CA ARG A 87 10.29 17.47 5.04
C ARG A 87 9.69 17.94 6.37
N LYS A 88 8.69 17.20 6.88
CA LYS A 88 7.99 17.47 8.13
C LYS A 88 8.35 16.49 9.24
N ALA A 89 9.26 15.55 8.94
CA ALA A 89 9.68 14.56 9.91
C ALA A 89 10.33 15.24 11.14
N PRO A 90 9.98 14.79 12.36
CA PRO A 90 10.55 15.36 13.58
C PRO A 90 12.07 15.18 13.57
N LYS A 91 12.78 16.24 13.92
CA LYS A 91 14.24 16.19 14.04
C LYS A 91 14.62 15.66 15.41
N GLY A 92 15.60 14.76 15.45
CA GLY A 92 16.29 14.39 16.68
C GLY A 92 16.97 15.58 17.34
N SER A 93 17.40 15.42 18.59
CA SER A 93 18.13 16.44 19.34
C SER A 93 19.46 16.85 18.69
N ASP A 94 20.00 16.02 17.80
CA ASP A 94 21.18 16.26 16.97
C ASP A 94 20.87 16.99 15.65
N GLY A 95 19.61 17.38 15.42
CA GLY A 95 19.15 18.06 14.22
C GLY A 95 18.99 17.17 12.99
N ARG A 96 19.21 15.86 13.11
CA ARG A 96 19.01 14.90 12.02
C ARG A 96 17.57 14.42 11.98
N VAL A 97 17.09 14.10 10.77
CA VAL A 97 15.79 13.44 10.58
C VAL A 97 16.01 11.96 10.88
N MET A 98 15.20 11.39 11.78
CA MET A 98 15.19 9.95 12.08
C MET A 98 14.51 9.17 10.96
#